data_AF-A0A086SY39-F1
#
_entry.id   AF-A0A086SY39-F1
#
_cell.length_a   1.000
_cell.length_b   1.000
_cell.length_c   1.000
_cell.angle_alpha   90.00
_cell.angle_beta   90.00
_cell.angle_gamma   90.00
#
_symmetry.space_group_name_H-M   'P 1'
#
loop_
_entity.id
_entity.type
_entity.pdbx_description
1 polymer ?
#
loop_
_entity_poly.entity_id
_entity_poly.type
_entity_poly.pdbx_seq_one_letter_code
_entity_poly.pdbx_strand_id
1 'polypeptide(L)'
;MSPADAAADEGLLTQLEGDPAPELLEGRIWVDGCFDFFHHGHAGAIVQARQLGDELFVGVHTDEAILANKGPTVMNLQERQVLSYCLSSLAATNACRWVTRSISHAPYVTSLPFISHYGCKYVVHGDDITSDSDGNDCYRFVKAAGRFKVVRRSPGISTTDLVGRMLLCTRTHFIRSLKRTLAGEEGDSEPSERQEQAKAMMDRMRLYATDETARQPFVDVWFWSAPEEAKAAPPREERADGTFQKSIDGKGPQSDQRIVYVDGGFDLFSSGHIEFLRQVVIKEEELARQSGWFNDDAVAARKAKNDGKDYPPAYVVVGVHEDGVINQWKGVNYPIMNIFERGLCVLQCKYIHGVVFGAPFTPTETYLTSLPLGTPSAVYHGPTAFMPLTYDPYTAPKAMGIYRQIGEHAFSDVNAGQIVQRIMRSRDLYEERQRKKGVKAGIEAAARHREMLEDEQRKREAERMA
;
A
#
# COMPACT_ATOMS: atom_id res chain seq x y z
N MET A 1 -27.72 -21.30 14.53
CA MET A 1 -27.66 -19.86 14.89
C MET A 1 -28.16 -19.74 16.31
N SER A 2 -27.35 -19.24 17.23
CA SER A 2 -27.83 -18.96 18.59
C SER A 2 -28.69 -17.68 18.59
N PRO A 3 -29.56 -17.47 19.58
CA PRO A 3 -30.33 -16.22 19.72
C PRO A 3 -29.45 -14.97 19.84
N ALA A 4 -28.22 -15.12 20.36
CA ALA A 4 -27.23 -14.04 20.44
C ALA A 4 -26.64 -13.69 19.07
N ASP A 5 -26.39 -14.68 18.21
CA ASP A 5 -25.93 -14.46 16.83
C ASP A 5 -27.00 -13.72 16.01
N ALA A 6 -28.28 -14.05 16.21
CA ALA A 6 -29.39 -13.42 15.51
C ALA A 6 -29.60 -11.95 15.92
N ALA A 7 -29.47 -11.62 17.21
CA ALA A 7 -29.56 -10.25 17.70
C ALA A 7 -28.35 -9.38 17.29
N ALA A 8 -27.16 -9.99 17.17
CA ALA A 8 -25.98 -9.31 16.62
C ALA A 8 -26.15 -9.00 15.12
N ASP A 9 -26.74 -9.92 14.35
CA ASP A 9 -27.02 -9.74 12.92
C ASP A 9 -28.07 -8.63 12.70
N GLU A 10 -29.13 -8.54 13.53
CA GLU A 10 -30.13 -7.45 13.43
C GLU A 10 -29.53 -6.05 13.68
N GLY A 11 -28.60 -5.91 14.63
CA GLY A 11 -27.89 -4.65 14.86
C GLY A 11 -26.92 -4.28 13.72
N LEU A 12 -26.29 -5.29 13.11
CA LEU A 12 -25.37 -5.12 11.97
C LEU A 12 -26.08 -4.68 10.69
N LEU A 13 -27.32 -5.12 10.48
CA LEU A 13 -28.13 -4.72 9.32
C LEU A 13 -28.58 -3.25 9.38
N THR A 14 -28.54 -2.61 10.56
CA THR A 14 -28.85 -1.17 10.70
C THR A 14 -27.74 -0.23 10.23
N GLN A 15 -26.54 -0.77 9.95
CA GLN A 15 -25.36 0.00 9.53
C GLN A 15 -25.01 -0.20 8.04
N LEU A 16 -25.88 -0.88 7.27
CA LEU A 16 -25.67 -1.12 5.86
C LEU A 16 -25.81 0.17 5.04
N GLU A 17 -24.81 0.45 4.20
CA GLU A 17 -24.80 1.62 3.34
C GLU A 17 -25.42 1.30 1.97
N GLY A 18 -26.50 2.02 1.61
CA GLY A 18 -27.14 1.95 0.29
C GLY A 18 -28.07 0.76 0.09
N ASP A 19 -28.66 0.68 -1.10
CA ASP A 19 -29.63 -0.37 -1.45
C ASP A 19 -28.97 -1.74 -1.60
N PRO A 20 -29.66 -2.83 -1.20
CA PRO A 20 -29.14 -4.18 -1.37
C PRO A 20 -28.94 -4.50 -2.85
N ALA A 21 -27.84 -5.18 -3.15
CA ALA A 21 -27.59 -5.71 -4.48
C ALA A 21 -28.71 -6.70 -4.85
N PRO A 22 -29.24 -6.63 -6.09
CA PRO A 22 -30.36 -7.47 -6.52
C PRO A 22 -29.98 -8.95 -6.60
N GLU A 23 -28.70 -9.25 -6.82
CA GLU A 23 -28.17 -10.61 -6.91
C GLU A 23 -26.71 -10.69 -6.47
N LEU A 24 -26.24 -11.93 -6.25
CA LEU A 24 -24.84 -12.22 -5.96
C LEU A 24 -24.05 -12.34 -7.26
N LEU A 25 -22.99 -11.55 -7.40
CA LEU A 25 -22.16 -11.52 -8.60
C LEU A 25 -20.90 -12.36 -8.40
N GLU A 26 -20.59 -13.24 -9.36
CA GLU A 26 -19.40 -14.11 -9.28
C GLU A 26 -18.09 -13.32 -9.27
N GLY A 27 -18.04 -12.23 -10.04
CA GLY A 27 -16.88 -11.35 -10.14
C GLY A 27 -16.73 -10.38 -8.96
N ARG A 28 -17.68 -10.32 -8.01
CA ARG A 28 -17.60 -9.39 -6.88
C ARG A 28 -17.05 -10.08 -5.64
N ILE A 29 -15.86 -9.66 -5.25
CA ILE A 29 -15.07 -10.26 -4.17
C ILE A 29 -15.10 -9.34 -2.95
N TRP A 30 -15.22 -9.95 -1.78
CA TRP A 30 -15.12 -9.27 -0.49
C TRP A 30 -13.79 -9.59 0.20
N VAL A 31 -13.13 -8.57 0.73
CA VAL A 31 -12.01 -8.71 1.66
C VAL A 31 -12.34 -7.84 2.86
N ASP A 32 -12.17 -8.34 4.07
CA ASP A 32 -12.30 -7.51 5.26
C ASP A 32 -11.02 -7.57 6.10
N GLY A 33 -10.89 -6.55 6.95
CA GLY A 33 -9.77 -6.50 7.85
C GLY A 33 -9.72 -5.22 8.67
N CYS A 34 -8.81 -5.28 9.62
CA CYS A 34 -8.38 -4.13 10.42
C CYS A 34 -7.67 -3.13 9.48
N PHE A 35 -6.66 -3.60 8.73
CA PHE A 35 -5.73 -2.77 7.94
C PHE A 35 -4.90 -1.77 8.77
N ASP A 36 -4.64 -2.10 10.04
CA ASP A 36 -3.73 -1.36 10.93
C ASP A 36 -2.31 -1.37 10.36
N PHE A 37 -1.73 -0.17 10.21
CA PHE A 37 -0.53 0.05 9.39
C PHE A 37 -0.66 -0.54 7.99
N PHE A 38 -1.44 0.10 7.14
CA PHE A 38 -1.52 -0.32 5.75
C PHE A 38 -0.12 -0.35 5.14
N HIS A 39 0.37 -1.54 4.81
CA HIS A 39 1.68 -1.81 4.25
C HIS A 39 1.53 -2.72 3.04
N HIS A 40 2.60 -2.88 2.25
CA HIS A 40 2.55 -3.66 1.02
C HIS A 40 1.99 -5.08 1.24
N GLY A 41 2.21 -5.74 2.39
CA GLY A 41 1.57 -7.04 2.69
C GLY A 41 0.04 -7.06 2.58
N HIS A 42 -0.67 -6.00 2.98
CA HIS A 42 -2.12 -5.88 2.81
C HIS A 42 -2.48 -5.68 1.33
N ALA A 43 -1.76 -4.80 0.65
CA ALA A 43 -1.87 -4.61 -0.80
C ALA A 43 -1.62 -5.91 -1.57
N GLY A 44 -0.70 -6.76 -1.11
CA GLY A 44 -0.41 -8.08 -1.68
C GLY A 44 -1.57 -9.05 -1.59
N ALA A 45 -2.33 -9.03 -0.48
CA ALA A 45 -3.55 -9.81 -0.37
C ALA A 45 -4.66 -9.23 -1.26
N ILE A 46 -4.80 -7.90 -1.29
CA ILE A 46 -5.80 -7.17 -2.09
C ILE A 46 -5.57 -7.40 -3.59
N VAL A 47 -4.34 -7.31 -4.11
CA VAL A 47 -4.05 -7.55 -5.53
C VAL A 47 -4.33 -8.99 -5.94
N GLN A 48 -4.00 -9.96 -5.09
CA GLN A 48 -4.34 -11.37 -5.33
C GLN A 48 -5.86 -11.59 -5.31
N ALA A 49 -6.58 -10.98 -4.36
CA ALA A 49 -8.03 -11.04 -4.30
C ALA A 49 -8.67 -10.41 -5.54
N ARG A 50 -8.10 -9.29 -6.02
CA ARG A 50 -8.55 -8.60 -7.22
C ARG A 50 -8.43 -9.45 -8.48
N GLN A 51 -7.42 -10.33 -8.57
CA GLN A 51 -7.25 -11.25 -9.70
C GLN A 51 -8.32 -12.35 -9.74
N LEU A 52 -8.98 -12.64 -8.62
CA LEU A 52 -10.03 -13.68 -8.53
C LEU A 52 -11.41 -13.19 -8.98
N GLY A 53 -11.58 -11.90 -9.28
CA GLY A 53 -12.83 -11.30 -9.71
C GLY A 53 -12.64 -10.03 -10.54
N ASP A 54 -13.74 -9.31 -10.74
CA ASP A 54 -13.84 -8.09 -11.55
C ASP A 54 -14.12 -6.84 -10.69
N GLU A 55 -14.61 -7.01 -9.46
CA GLU A 55 -14.80 -5.94 -8.47
C GLU A 55 -14.31 -6.41 -7.09
N LEU A 56 -13.67 -5.52 -6.34
CA LEU A 56 -13.16 -5.80 -5.00
C LEU A 56 -13.72 -4.81 -3.99
N PHE A 57 -14.52 -5.33 -3.07
CA PHE A 57 -15.10 -4.60 -1.94
C PHE A 57 -14.28 -4.87 -0.69
N VAL A 58 -13.86 -3.80 -0.01
CA VAL A 58 -13.00 -3.89 1.17
C VAL A 58 -13.73 -3.40 2.42
N GLY A 59 -14.06 -4.32 3.32
CA GLY A 59 -14.66 -4.01 4.62
C GLY A 59 -13.63 -3.61 5.66
N VAL A 60 -13.77 -2.43 6.25
CA VAL A 60 -12.92 -1.96 7.34
C VAL A 60 -13.68 -2.09 8.67
N HIS A 61 -13.10 -2.84 9.62
CA HIS A 61 -13.72 -3.00 10.94
C HIS A 61 -13.71 -1.71 11.76
N THR A 62 -14.70 -1.57 12.64
CA THR A 62 -14.75 -0.49 13.65
C THR A 62 -13.70 -0.67 14.75
N ASP A 63 -13.32 0.43 15.37
CA ASP A 63 -12.33 0.47 16.46
C ASP A 63 -12.78 -0.37 17.66
N GLU A 64 -14.07 -0.30 17.99
CA GLU A 64 -14.69 -1.03 19.10
C GLU A 64 -14.58 -2.54 18.88
N ALA A 65 -14.93 -2.99 17.68
CA ALA A 65 -14.83 -4.41 17.30
C ALA A 65 -13.38 -4.91 17.30
N ILE A 66 -12.42 -4.09 16.86
CA ILE A 66 -11.00 -4.46 16.90
C ILE A 66 -10.51 -4.53 18.34
N LEU A 67 -10.86 -3.56 19.18
CA LEU A 67 -10.46 -3.51 20.59
C LEU A 67 -10.98 -4.73 21.35
N ALA A 68 -12.23 -5.09 21.14
CA ALA A 68 -12.87 -6.26 21.77
C ALA A 68 -12.18 -7.59 21.40
N ASN A 69 -11.75 -7.74 20.13
CA ASN A 69 -11.24 -9.02 19.63
C ASN A 69 -9.70 -9.16 19.61
N LYS A 70 -8.96 -8.04 19.49
CA LYS A 70 -7.51 -8.03 19.23
C LYS A 70 -6.70 -7.15 20.18
N GLY A 71 -7.35 -6.23 20.89
CA GLY A 71 -6.70 -5.23 21.74
C GLY A 71 -6.34 -3.93 21.00
N PRO A 72 -5.60 -3.01 21.65
CA PRO A 72 -5.44 -1.64 21.16
C PRO A 72 -4.68 -1.55 19.83
N THR A 73 -5.14 -0.65 18.96
CA THR A 73 -4.56 -0.28 17.66
C THR A 73 -3.54 0.85 17.81
N VAL A 74 -2.68 1.03 16.80
CA VAL A 74 -1.57 2.00 16.89
C VAL A 74 -1.96 3.42 16.53
N MET A 75 -2.86 3.59 15.57
CA MET A 75 -3.43 4.88 15.28
C MET A 75 -4.45 5.20 16.38
N ASN A 76 -4.25 6.31 17.08
CA ASN A 76 -5.06 6.69 18.24
C ASN A 76 -6.47 7.16 17.87
N LEU A 77 -7.39 6.99 18.82
CA LEU A 77 -8.79 7.43 18.76
C LEU A 77 -8.97 8.96 18.72
N GLN A 78 -7.91 9.75 18.93
CA GLN A 78 -8.02 11.17 19.24
C GLN A 78 -7.36 12.04 18.16
N GLU A 79 -7.91 11.97 16.95
CA GLU A 79 -7.84 13.04 15.95
C GLU A 79 -9.29 13.48 15.66
N ARG A 80 -9.72 14.45 16.49
CA ARG A 80 -10.96 15.26 16.49
C ARG A 80 -12.25 14.62 15.93
N GLN A 81 -13.09 14.16 16.87
CA GLN A 81 -14.49 13.71 16.74
C GLN A 81 -14.69 12.32 16.09
N VAL A 82 -14.67 11.28 16.94
CA VAL A 82 -15.43 10.00 16.78
C VAL A 82 -15.10 9.10 15.56
N LEU A 83 -14.20 9.47 14.64
CA LEU A 83 -13.96 8.74 13.38
C LEU A 83 -12.45 8.60 13.01
N SER A 84 -11.55 8.27 13.95
CA SER A 84 -10.10 8.46 13.72
C SER A 84 -9.40 7.32 12.96
N TYR A 85 -9.64 6.05 13.30
CA TYR A 85 -8.92 4.92 12.66
C TYR A 85 -9.60 4.43 11.39
N CYS A 86 -10.92 4.21 11.44
CA CYS A 86 -11.71 3.79 10.28
C CYS A 86 -11.45 4.73 9.09
N LEU A 87 -11.41 6.06 9.29
CA LEU A 87 -11.09 7.01 8.22
C LEU A 87 -9.68 6.84 7.65
N SER A 88 -8.67 6.58 8.48
CA SER A 88 -7.29 6.37 8.01
C SER A 88 -7.14 5.07 7.20
N SER A 89 -7.74 3.96 7.67
CA SER A 89 -7.78 2.69 6.95
C SER A 89 -8.64 2.77 5.69
N LEU A 90 -9.76 3.50 5.74
CA LEU A 90 -10.59 3.80 4.56
C LEU A 90 -9.81 4.63 3.55
N ALA A 91 -9.06 5.66 3.97
CA ALA A 91 -8.23 6.44 3.08
C ALA A 91 -7.15 5.56 2.41
N ALA A 92 -6.50 4.68 3.17
CA ALA A 92 -5.48 3.75 2.65
C ALA A 92 -6.06 2.71 1.68
N THR A 93 -7.18 2.09 2.03
CA THR A 93 -7.85 1.11 1.16
C THR A 93 -8.43 1.77 -0.08
N ASN A 94 -9.09 2.93 0.04
CA ASN A 94 -9.60 3.69 -1.11
C ASN A 94 -8.49 4.20 -2.04
N ALA A 95 -7.28 4.43 -1.52
CA ALA A 95 -6.13 4.81 -2.33
C ALA A 95 -5.42 3.63 -2.99
N CYS A 96 -5.71 2.39 -2.58
CA CYS A 96 -5.17 1.20 -3.20
C CYS A 96 -5.83 0.98 -4.57
N ARG A 97 -5.03 0.89 -5.64
CA ARG A 97 -5.49 0.86 -7.04
C ARG A 97 -6.47 -0.27 -7.34
N TRP A 98 -6.32 -1.40 -6.66
CA TRP A 98 -7.11 -2.60 -6.90
C TRP A 98 -8.44 -2.61 -6.15
N VAL A 99 -8.71 -1.63 -5.28
CA VAL A 99 -9.96 -1.57 -4.51
C VAL A 99 -11.01 -0.83 -5.33
N THR A 100 -12.16 -1.48 -5.55
CA THR A 100 -13.32 -0.88 -6.23
C THR A 100 -14.09 0.02 -5.27
N ARG A 101 -14.38 -0.48 -4.07
CA ARG A 101 -15.12 0.26 -3.04
C ARG A 101 -14.70 -0.18 -1.65
N SER A 102 -14.35 0.76 -0.79
CA SER A 102 -14.21 0.48 0.65
C SER A 102 -15.53 0.72 1.38
N ILE A 103 -15.86 -0.17 2.30
CA ILE A 103 -17.06 -0.15 3.13
C ILE A 103 -16.63 0.01 4.59
N SER A 104 -17.25 0.96 5.26
CA SER A 104 -17.01 1.22 6.67
C SER A 104 -17.79 0.25 7.57
N HIS A 105 -17.44 0.17 8.85
CA HIS A 105 -18.19 -0.58 9.87
C HIS A 105 -18.43 -2.07 9.55
N ALA A 106 -17.49 -2.73 8.86
CA ALA A 106 -17.62 -4.16 8.58
C ALA A 106 -17.51 -4.99 9.87
N PRO A 107 -18.37 -6.03 10.07
CA PRO A 107 -18.28 -6.90 11.24
C PRO A 107 -16.93 -7.60 11.32
N TYR A 108 -16.46 -7.87 12.54
CA TYR A 108 -15.21 -8.61 12.77
C TYR A 108 -15.33 -10.10 12.39
N VAL A 109 -16.51 -10.70 12.62
CA VAL A 109 -16.87 -12.04 12.13
C VAL A 109 -17.71 -11.85 10.87
N THR A 110 -17.22 -12.31 9.73
CA THR A 110 -17.85 -12.01 8.44
C THR A 110 -19.26 -12.62 8.36
N SER A 111 -20.27 -11.76 8.25
CA SER A 111 -21.68 -12.15 8.14
C SER A 111 -22.07 -12.35 6.67
N LEU A 112 -22.74 -13.48 6.38
CA LEU A 112 -23.23 -13.82 5.04
C LEU A 112 -24.28 -12.81 4.53
N PRO A 113 -25.30 -12.42 5.32
CA PRO A 113 -26.20 -11.32 4.96
C PRO A 113 -25.47 -10.02 4.62
N PHE A 114 -24.47 -9.63 5.43
CA PHE A 114 -23.73 -8.39 5.23
C PHE A 114 -22.99 -8.35 3.88
N ILE A 115 -22.21 -9.39 3.56
CA ILE A 115 -21.50 -9.44 2.27
C ILE A 115 -22.46 -9.61 1.07
N SER A 116 -23.61 -10.25 1.31
CA SER A 116 -24.63 -10.49 0.27
C SER A 116 -25.41 -9.21 -0.04
N HIS A 117 -25.60 -8.31 0.94
CA HIS A 117 -26.12 -6.95 0.70
C HIS A 117 -25.31 -6.20 -0.35
N TYR A 118 -23.98 -6.34 -0.32
CA TYR A 118 -23.10 -5.75 -1.32
C TYR A 118 -22.96 -6.59 -2.60
N GLY A 119 -23.67 -7.72 -2.73
CA GLY A 119 -23.62 -8.61 -3.90
C GLY A 119 -22.34 -9.43 -4.02
N CYS A 120 -21.53 -9.54 -2.96
CA CYS A 120 -20.24 -10.21 -3.00
C CYS A 120 -20.40 -11.72 -2.83
N LYS A 121 -20.13 -12.53 -3.85
CA LYS A 121 -20.28 -13.99 -3.76
C LYS A 121 -19.17 -14.66 -2.95
N TYR A 122 -17.94 -14.19 -3.04
CA TYR A 122 -16.79 -14.81 -2.37
C TYR A 122 -16.12 -13.86 -1.38
N VAL A 123 -15.65 -14.42 -0.27
CA VAL A 123 -14.74 -13.75 0.67
C VAL A 123 -13.34 -14.30 0.43
N VAL A 124 -12.36 -13.40 0.33
CA VAL A 124 -10.95 -13.76 0.22
C VAL A 124 -10.21 -13.31 1.47
N HIS A 125 -9.43 -14.22 2.03
CA HIS A 125 -8.52 -13.89 3.13
C HIS A 125 -7.18 -14.62 2.94
N GLY A 126 -6.16 -14.20 3.69
CA GLY A 126 -4.90 -14.93 3.77
C GLY A 126 -5.07 -16.33 4.37
N ASP A 127 -4.03 -17.14 4.27
CA ASP A 127 -3.90 -18.51 4.81
C ASP A 127 -3.70 -18.56 6.35
N ASP A 128 -3.89 -17.43 7.03
CA ASP A 128 -3.89 -17.35 8.48
C ASP A 128 -5.23 -17.77 9.07
N ILE A 129 -5.21 -18.69 10.04
CA ILE A 129 -6.38 -18.93 10.90
C ILE A 129 -6.60 -17.68 11.72
N THR A 130 -7.81 -17.11 11.63
CA THR A 130 -8.22 -15.96 12.42
C THR A 130 -9.29 -16.40 13.40
N SER A 131 -8.98 -16.30 14.69
CA SER A 131 -9.93 -16.58 15.76
C SER A 131 -10.49 -15.28 16.33
N ASP A 132 -11.79 -15.28 16.66
CA ASP A 132 -12.43 -14.24 17.48
C ASP A 132 -12.00 -14.34 18.96
N SER A 133 -12.57 -13.50 19.82
CA SER A 133 -12.29 -13.49 21.27
C SER A 133 -12.59 -14.84 21.96
N ASP A 134 -13.52 -15.62 21.40
CA ASP A 134 -13.96 -16.90 21.95
C ASP A 134 -13.12 -18.09 21.41
N GLY A 135 -12.08 -17.81 20.62
CA GLY A 135 -11.16 -18.82 20.07
C GLY A 135 -11.69 -19.50 18.80
N ASN A 136 -12.67 -18.88 18.17
CA ASN A 136 -13.61 -19.50 17.26
C ASN A 136 -13.33 -18.90 15.85
N ASP A 137 -13.31 -19.68 14.77
CA ASP A 137 -12.90 -19.18 13.43
C ASP A 137 -13.81 -18.06 12.91
N CYS A 138 -13.25 -16.87 12.63
CA CYS A 138 -13.98 -15.69 12.15
C CYS A 138 -14.72 -15.92 10.82
N TYR A 139 -14.28 -16.88 10.00
CA TYR A 139 -14.84 -17.16 8.67
C TYR A 139 -15.66 -18.46 8.64
N ARG A 140 -15.97 -19.07 9.79
CA ARG A 140 -16.67 -20.36 9.90
C ARG A 140 -17.96 -20.43 9.06
N PHE A 141 -18.77 -19.37 9.08
CA PHE A 141 -20.04 -19.34 8.35
C PHE A 141 -19.83 -19.27 6.83
N VAL A 142 -18.82 -18.52 6.40
CA VAL A 142 -18.47 -18.37 4.98
C VAL A 142 -17.82 -19.63 4.42
N LYS A 143 -16.97 -20.29 5.22
CA LYS A 143 -16.39 -21.60 4.89
C LYS A 143 -17.48 -22.67 4.77
N ALA A 144 -18.40 -22.74 5.73
CA ALA A 144 -19.53 -23.68 5.68
C ALA A 144 -20.43 -23.46 4.45
N ALA A 145 -20.55 -22.21 3.97
CA ALA A 145 -21.29 -21.88 2.76
C ALA A 145 -20.49 -22.09 1.45
N GLY A 146 -19.25 -22.57 1.49
CA GLY A 146 -18.40 -22.76 0.30
C GLY A 146 -18.03 -21.45 -0.41
N ARG A 147 -18.08 -20.31 0.30
CA ARG A 147 -17.85 -18.96 -0.25
C ARG A 147 -16.49 -18.37 0.14
N PHE A 148 -15.60 -19.16 0.73
CA PHE A 148 -14.29 -18.72 1.21
C PHE A 148 -13.18 -19.12 0.24
N LYS A 149 -12.32 -18.16 -0.13
CA LYS A 149 -11.15 -18.35 -0.99
C LYS A 149 -9.89 -17.89 -0.24
N VAL A 150 -8.78 -18.58 -0.46
CA VAL A 150 -7.51 -18.30 0.24
C VAL A 150 -6.48 -17.74 -0.73
N VAL A 151 -5.74 -16.71 -0.28
CA VAL A 151 -4.56 -16.16 -0.97
C VAL A 151 -3.33 -16.33 -0.11
N ARG A 152 -2.14 -16.35 -0.74
CA ARG A 152 -0.89 -16.54 -0.01
C ARG A 152 -0.46 -15.25 0.68
N ARG A 153 0.04 -15.38 1.91
CA ARG A 153 0.63 -14.25 2.62
C ARG A 153 1.90 -13.76 1.95
N SER A 154 2.07 -12.43 1.94
CA SER A 154 3.31 -11.79 1.47
C SER A 154 4.44 -12.05 2.48
N PRO A 155 5.59 -12.60 2.08
CA PRO A 155 6.70 -12.89 2.98
C PRO A 155 7.46 -11.62 3.35
N GLY A 156 8.01 -11.61 4.57
CA GLY A 156 8.95 -10.58 5.05
C GLY A 156 8.33 -9.31 5.61
N ILE A 157 7.00 -9.20 5.72
CA ILE A 157 6.32 -8.01 6.25
C ILE A 157 5.14 -8.37 7.14
N SER A 158 5.04 -7.69 8.28
CA SER A 158 3.83 -7.65 9.11
C SER A 158 3.85 -6.45 10.03
N THR A 159 2.69 -6.04 10.56
CA THR A 159 2.64 -5.01 11.62
C THR A 159 3.53 -5.36 12.81
N THR A 160 3.65 -6.65 13.16
CA THR A 160 4.53 -7.11 14.25
C THR A 160 6.00 -6.89 13.92
N ASP A 161 6.40 -7.25 12.70
CA ASP A 161 7.77 -7.05 12.22
C ASP A 161 8.12 -5.56 12.20
N LEU A 162 7.26 -4.72 11.63
CA LEU A 162 7.46 -3.26 11.59
C LEU A 162 7.60 -2.65 12.99
N VAL A 163 6.72 -3.03 13.93
CA VAL A 163 6.82 -2.59 15.33
C VAL A 163 8.13 -3.08 15.96
N GLY A 164 8.55 -4.32 15.67
CA GLY A 164 9.84 -4.87 16.09
C GLY A 164 11.02 -4.04 15.60
N ARG A 165 11.04 -3.67 14.30
CA ARG A 165 12.08 -2.79 13.72
C ARG A 165 12.15 -1.43 14.42
N MET A 166 10.99 -0.88 14.80
CA MET A 166 10.91 0.40 15.52
C MET A 166 11.40 0.30 16.96
N LEU A 167 11.11 -0.79 17.67
CA LEU A 167 11.52 -1.00 19.06
C LEU A 167 12.99 -1.41 19.20
N LEU A 168 13.48 -2.26 18.30
CA LEU A 168 14.84 -2.80 18.33
C LEU A 168 15.86 -1.91 17.61
N CYS A 169 15.41 -0.90 16.88
CA CYS A 169 16.26 0.00 16.11
C CYS A 169 17.24 -0.73 15.16
N THR A 170 16.80 -1.84 14.55
CA THR A 170 17.62 -2.65 13.65
C THR A 170 17.82 -1.97 12.30
N ARG A 171 18.98 -2.22 11.67
CA ARG A 171 19.32 -1.75 10.31
C ARG A 171 19.61 -2.90 9.34
N THR A 172 19.41 -4.14 9.78
CA THR A 172 19.71 -5.36 9.02
C THR A 172 18.80 -5.54 7.80
N HIS A 173 17.66 -4.87 7.76
CA HIS A 173 16.70 -4.93 6.64
C HIS A 173 17.04 -3.98 5.49
N PHE A 174 18.05 -3.11 5.64
CA PHE A 174 18.41 -2.12 4.62
C PHE A 174 18.96 -2.80 3.38
N ILE A 175 18.59 -2.27 2.22
CA ILE A 175 19.11 -2.71 0.93
C ILE A 175 20.09 -1.65 0.43
N ARG A 176 21.34 -2.05 0.12
CA ARG A 176 22.35 -1.09 -0.38
C ARG A 176 22.08 -0.77 -1.84
N SER A 177 21.84 -1.79 -2.65
CA SER A 177 21.45 -1.60 -4.05
C SER A 177 20.29 -2.51 -4.42
N LEU A 178 19.09 -1.93 -4.52
CA LEU A 178 17.90 -2.67 -4.94
C LEU A 178 18.08 -3.33 -6.31
N LYS A 179 18.77 -2.65 -7.22
CA LYS A 179 19.11 -3.19 -8.54
C LYS A 179 19.89 -4.49 -8.44
N ARG A 180 20.95 -4.53 -7.62
CA ARG A 180 21.77 -5.74 -7.43
C ARG A 180 21.02 -6.83 -6.68
N THR A 181 20.19 -6.47 -5.70
CA THR A 181 19.32 -7.44 -5.01
C THR A 181 18.33 -8.09 -5.98
N LEU A 182 17.70 -7.32 -6.87
CA LEU A 182 16.79 -7.85 -7.90
C LEU A 182 17.52 -8.63 -9.02
N ALA A 183 18.83 -8.48 -9.15
CA ALA A 183 19.67 -9.30 -10.02
C ALA A 183 20.22 -10.57 -9.33
N GLY A 184 19.95 -10.75 -8.02
CA GLY A 184 20.51 -11.85 -7.22
C GLY A 184 22.00 -11.70 -6.91
N GLU A 185 22.57 -10.50 -7.09
CA GLU A 185 23.99 -10.21 -6.88
C GLU A 185 24.30 -9.79 -5.43
N GLU A 186 23.31 -9.32 -4.68
CA GLU A 186 23.42 -8.81 -3.30
C GLU A 186 22.50 -9.59 -2.34
N GLY A 187 23.02 -9.98 -1.17
CA GLY A 187 22.29 -10.69 -0.10
C GLY A 187 23.17 -11.68 0.65
N ASP A 188 22.75 -12.10 1.85
CA ASP A 188 23.53 -12.98 2.73
C ASP A 188 23.27 -14.49 2.49
N SER A 189 22.27 -14.82 1.66
CA SER A 189 21.91 -16.21 1.34
C SER A 189 22.81 -16.84 0.27
N GLU A 190 22.73 -18.16 0.15
CA GLU A 190 23.43 -18.91 -0.90
C GLU A 190 23.03 -18.44 -2.32
N PRO A 191 23.92 -18.51 -3.33
CA PRO A 191 23.66 -17.94 -4.66
C PRO A 191 22.36 -18.43 -5.32
N SER A 192 22.00 -19.71 -5.16
CA SER A 192 20.77 -20.26 -5.72
C SER A 192 19.52 -19.68 -5.05
N GLU A 193 19.54 -19.57 -3.72
CA GLU A 193 18.45 -18.98 -2.94
C GLU A 193 18.30 -17.49 -3.26
N ARG A 194 19.42 -16.77 -3.42
CA ARG A 194 19.40 -15.36 -3.83
C ARG A 194 18.75 -15.15 -5.18
N GLN A 195 19.02 -16.00 -6.16
CA GLN A 195 18.39 -15.92 -7.49
C GLN A 195 16.88 -16.19 -7.41
N GLU A 196 16.45 -17.16 -6.61
CA GLU A 196 15.03 -17.45 -6.40
C GLU A 196 14.31 -16.29 -5.68
N GLN A 197 14.92 -15.74 -4.64
CA GLN A 197 14.42 -14.57 -3.92
C GLN A 197 14.32 -13.34 -4.84
N ALA A 198 15.36 -13.08 -5.63
CA ALA A 198 15.40 -11.97 -6.59
C ALA A 198 14.28 -12.10 -7.63
N LYS A 199 14.05 -13.30 -8.16
CA LYS A 199 12.93 -13.59 -9.07
C LYS A 199 11.58 -13.32 -8.39
N ALA A 200 11.38 -13.83 -7.17
CA ALA A 200 10.13 -13.62 -6.43
C ALA A 200 9.88 -12.13 -6.10
N MET A 201 10.93 -11.36 -5.81
CA MET A 201 10.85 -9.92 -5.61
C MET A 201 10.47 -9.20 -6.90
N MET A 202 11.08 -9.56 -8.03
CA MET A 202 10.79 -8.96 -9.34
C MET A 202 9.35 -9.27 -9.78
N ASP A 203 8.89 -10.51 -9.60
CA ASP A 203 7.51 -10.90 -9.93
C ASP A 203 6.48 -10.16 -9.06
N ARG A 204 6.80 -9.92 -7.79
CA ARG A 204 5.98 -9.07 -6.93
C ARG A 204 5.97 -7.62 -7.41
N MET A 205 7.11 -7.06 -7.79
CA MET A 205 7.18 -5.70 -8.31
C MET A 205 6.35 -5.54 -9.59
N ARG A 206 6.40 -6.53 -10.49
CA ARG A 206 5.54 -6.60 -11.69
C ARG A 206 4.06 -6.66 -11.34
N LEU A 207 3.69 -7.50 -10.38
CA LEU A 207 2.31 -7.59 -9.90
C LEU A 207 1.81 -6.25 -9.36
N TYR A 208 2.64 -5.51 -8.63
CA TYR A 208 2.27 -4.22 -8.04
C TYR A 208 2.23 -3.07 -9.06
N ALA A 209 2.94 -3.22 -10.17
CA ALA A 209 2.94 -2.27 -11.28
C ALA A 209 1.74 -2.46 -12.24
N THR A 210 0.78 -3.34 -11.91
CA THR A 210 -0.42 -3.57 -12.71
C THR A 210 -1.48 -2.47 -12.54
N ASP A 211 -2.41 -2.43 -13.48
CA ASP A 211 -3.59 -1.58 -13.48
C ASP A 211 -4.60 -1.98 -12.40
N GLU A 212 -5.72 -1.25 -12.31
CA GLU A 212 -6.83 -1.48 -11.38
C GLU A 212 -7.47 -2.88 -11.50
N THR A 213 -7.23 -3.58 -12.61
CA THR A 213 -7.72 -4.96 -12.83
C THR A 213 -6.75 -6.01 -12.29
N ALA A 214 -5.53 -5.62 -11.91
CA ALA A 214 -4.43 -6.49 -11.52
C ALA A 214 -3.95 -7.45 -12.63
N ARG A 215 -4.22 -7.13 -13.90
CA ARG A 215 -3.95 -8.01 -15.05
C ARG A 215 -3.03 -7.38 -16.10
N GLN A 216 -3.09 -6.06 -16.31
CA GLN A 216 -2.29 -5.40 -17.34
C GLN A 216 -1.21 -4.51 -16.71
N PRO A 217 -0.02 -4.37 -17.34
CA PRO A 217 0.98 -3.41 -16.89
C PRO A 217 0.44 -1.97 -16.94
N PHE A 218 0.79 -1.17 -15.94
CA PHE A 218 0.29 0.21 -15.80
C PHE A 218 1.39 1.19 -15.40
N VAL A 219 2.09 0.90 -14.31
CA VAL A 219 3.09 1.81 -13.74
C VAL A 219 4.44 1.58 -14.40
N ASP A 220 5.06 2.62 -14.96
CA ASP A 220 6.44 2.52 -15.40
C ASP A 220 7.39 2.47 -14.19
N VAL A 221 8.32 1.52 -14.18
CA VAL A 221 9.33 1.41 -13.13
C VAL A 221 10.72 1.65 -13.70
N TRP A 222 11.40 2.62 -13.12
CA TRP A 222 12.76 3.04 -13.48
C TRP A 222 13.69 2.91 -12.29
N PHE A 223 14.97 2.67 -12.58
CA PHE A 223 16.06 2.78 -11.62
C PHE A 223 16.97 3.92 -12.04
N TRP A 224 17.29 4.82 -11.12
CA TRP A 224 18.34 5.81 -11.32
C TRP A 224 19.58 5.40 -10.53
N SER A 225 20.71 5.32 -11.21
CA SER A 225 21.99 4.87 -10.64
C SER A 225 23.03 5.96 -10.79
N ALA A 226 23.62 6.38 -9.66
CA ALA A 226 24.73 7.32 -9.55
C ALA A 226 25.63 6.89 -8.37
N PRO A 227 26.87 7.41 -8.24
CA PRO A 227 27.67 7.24 -7.03
C PRO A 227 26.95 7.74 -5.78
N GLU A 228 27.18 7.13 -4.61
CA GLU A 228 26.47 7.47 -3.37
C GLU A 228 26.61 8.96 -3.01
N GLU A 229 27.79 9.53 -3.26
CA GLU A 229 28.07 10.94 -3.01
C GLU A 229 27.13 11.83 -3.82
N ALA A 230 26.85 11.49 -5.08
CA ALA A 230 25.95 12.26 -5.95
C ALA A 230 24.48 12.15 -5.52
N LYS A 231 24.07 11.04 -4.90
CA LYS A 231 22.69 10.85 -4.42
C LYS A 231 22.40 11.61 -3.13
N ALA A 232 23.42 11.77 -2.29
CA ALA A 232 23.36 12.48 -1.01
C ALA A 232 23.86 13.92 -1.07
N ALA A 233 24.43 14.35 -2.21
CA ALA A 233 25.09 15.63 -2.36
C ALA A 233 24.13 16.82 -2.10
N PRO A 234 24.64 17.88 -1.44
CA PRO A 234 23.95 19.15 -1.42
C PRO A 234 23.94 19.80 -2.82
N PRO A 235 23.01 20.73 -3.11
CA PRO A 235 22.78 21.34 -4.43
C PRO A 235 23.99 22.02 -5.09
N ARG A 236 25.08 22.27 -4.34
CA ARG A 236 26.26 22.98 -4.85
C ARG A 236 27.23 22.11 -5.64
N GLU A 237 27.05 20.79 -5.63
CA GLU A 237 27.86 19.85 -6.43
C GLU A 237 26.99 19.19 -7.49
N GLU A 238 26.73 19.89 -8.60
CA GLU A 238 26.14 19.26 -9.79
C GLU A 238 27.11 18.21 -10.34
N ARG A 239 26.82 16.94 -10.09
CA ARG A 239 27.50 15.82 -10.75
C ARG A 239 26.50 15.09 -11.65
N ALA A 240 26.79 15.15 -12.94
CA ALA A 240 25.97 14.67 -14.04
C ALA A 240 26.31 13.24 -14.45
N ASP A 241 26.33 12.29 -13.52
CA ASP A 241 26.77 10.91 -13.77
C ASP A 241 25.69 9.85 -13.52
N GLY A 242 24.47 10.30 -13.22
CA GLY A 242 23.33 9.41 -13.04
C GLY A 242 22.79 8.85 -14.36
N THR A 243 22.46 7.56 -14.38
CA THR A 243 21.82 6.90 -15.54
C THR A 243 20.47 6.32 -15.16
N PHE A 244 19.48 6.47 -16.04
CA PHE A 244 18.17 5.85 -15.91
C PHE A 244 18.13 4.51 -16.66
N GLN A 245 17.56 3.50 -16.02
CA GLN A 245 17.28 2.21 -16.63
C GLN A 245 15.82 1.84 -16.39
N LYS A 246 15.08 1.55 -17.47
CA LYS A 246 13.73 1.01 -17.36
C LYS A 246 13.78 -0.45 -16.91
N SER A 247 12.92 -0.82 -15.97
CA SER A 247 12.82 -2.17 -15.43
C SER A 247 11.47 -2.83 -15.69
N ILE A 248 10.38 -2.05 -15.64
CA ILE A 248 9.03 -2.51 -15.97
C ILE A 248 8.38 -1.48 -16.90
N ASP A 249 7.82 -1.97 -18.00
CA ASP A 249 7.01 -1.19 -18.93
C ASP A 249 5.59 -1.01 -18.39
N GLY A 250 5.20 0.25 -18.16
CA GLY A 250 3.83 0.66 -17.90
C GLY A 250 3.16 1.19 -19.16
N LYS A 251 2.06 1.95 -18.97
CA LYS A 251 1.33 2.58 -20.09
C LYS A 251 2.09 3.76 -20.71
N GLY A 252 2.99 4.41 -19.97
CA GLY A 252 3.64 5.64 -20.39
C GLY A 252 2.69 6.86 -20.41
N PRO A 253 3.25 8.07 -20.45
CA PRO A 253 2.47 9.29 -20.61
C PRO A 253 1.91 9.42 -22.03
N GLN A 254 0.72 10.01 -22.15
CA GLN A 254 0.19 10.45 -23.44
C GLN A 254 0.85 11.77 -23.88
N SER A 255 0.82 12.07 -25.18
CA SER A 255 1.58 13.19 -25.76
C SER A 255 1.19 14.58 -25.25
N ASP A 256 -0.06 14.74 -24.81
CA ASP A 256 -0.62 15.97 -24.24
C ASP A 256 -0.79 15.90 -22.72
N GLN A 257 -0.38 14.80 -22.06
CA GLN A 257 -0.36 14.70 -20.60
C GLN A 257 0.80 15.50 -20.01
N ARG A 258 0.52 16.22 -18.93
CA ARG A 258 1.55 16.90 -18.13
C ARG A 258 2.29 15.89 -17.27
N ILE A 259 3.60 15.82 -17.41
CA ILE A 259 4.43 14.99 -16.52
C ILE A 259 4.70 15.78 -15.25
N VAL A 260 4.43 15.16 -14.11
CA VAL A 260 4.61 15.78 -12.80
C VAL A 260 5.48 14.89 -11.94
N TYR A 261 6.43 15.49 -11.24
CA TYR A 261 7.38 14.78 -10.39
C TYR A 261 7.16 15.10 -8.91
N VAL A 262 7.26 14.07 -8.08
CA VAL A 262 7.33 14.18 -6.62
C VAL A 262 8.39 13.22 -6.11
N ASP A 263 9.04 13.53 -5.01
CA ASP A 263 10.03 12.64 -4.40
C ASP A 263 9.95 12.61 -2.89
N GLY A 264 10.63 11.64 -2.30
CA GLY A 264 10.69 11.50 -0.87
C GLY A 264 11.15 10.12 -0.38
N GLY A 265 11.14 10.01 0.95
CA GLY A 265 11.41 8.74 1.60
C GLY A 265 10.23 7.76 1.49
N PHE A 266 8.99 8.23 1.60
CA PHE A 266 7.78 7.36 1.63
C PHE A 266 7.86 6.22 2.65
N ASP A 267 8.59 6.43 3.74
CA ASP A 267 8.74 5.46 4.82
C ASP A 267 7.45 5.36 5.64
N LEU A 268 7.07 4.13 6.01
CA LEU A 268 5.76 3.81 6.60
C LEU A 268 4.61 4.52 5.87
N PHE A 269 4.47 4.24 4.57
CA PHE A 269 3.53 4.90 3.66
C PHE A 269 2.12 5.10 4.27
N SER A 270 1.91 6.29 4.84
CA SER A 270 0.74 6.68 5.63
C SER A 270 -0.32 7.44 4.85
N SER A 271 -1.45 7.70 5.51
CA SER A 271 -2.50 8.62 5.03
C SER A 271 -1.96 10.02 4.67
N GLY A 272 -0.88 10.47 5.32
CA GLY A 272 -0.20 11.71 4.99
C GLY A 272 0.34 11.72 3.55
N HIS A 273 1.07 10.68 3.15
CA HIS A 273 1.58 10.56 1.77
C HIS A 273 0.46 10.36 0.76
N ILE A 274 -0.56 9.57 1.11
CA ILE A 274 -1.72 9.32 0.25
C ILE A 274 -2.46 10.61 -0.05
N GLU A 275 -2.76 11.42 0.98
CA GLU A 275 -3.46 12.69 0.80
C GLU A 275 -2.59 13.69 0.03
N PHE A 276 -1.28 13.74 0.29
CA PHE A 276 -0.36 14.54 -0.52
C PHE A 276 -0.45 14.18 -2.01
N LEU A 277 -0.34 12.90 -2.38
CA LEU A 277 -0.44 12.45 -3.77
C LEU A 277 -1.84 12.75 -4.37
N ARG A 278 -2.91 12.61 -3.58
CA ARG A 278 -4.27 12.97 -4.00
C ARG A 278 -4.37 14.47 -4.31
N GLN A 279 -3.79 15.32 -3.47
CA GLN A 279 -3.78 16.78 -3.66
C GLN A 279 -2.98 17.19 -4.89
N VAL A 280 -1.88 16.51 -5.22
CA VAL A 280 -1.14 16.72 -6.47
C VAL A 280 -2.03 16.49 -7.69
N VAL A 281 -2.77 15.37 -7.71
CA VAL A 281 -3.73 15.08 -8.79
C VAL A 281 -4.82 16.15 -8.87
N ILE A 282 -5.42 16.53 -7.74
CA ILE A 282 -6.45 17.58 -7.69
C ILE A 282 -5.94 18.91 -8.24
N LYS A 283 -4.70 19.31 -7.90
CA LYS A 283 -4.11 20.57 -8.37
C LYS A 283 -3.88 20.57 -9.88
N GLU A 284 -3.41 19.46 -10.45
CA GLU A 284 -3.28 19.34 -11.89
C GLU A 284 -4.64 19.28 -12.59
N GLU A 285 -5.66 18.67 -12.00
CA GLU A 285 -7.03 18.74 -12.52
C GLU A 285 -7.61 20.16 -12.49
N GLU A 286 -7.37 20.93 -11.42
CA GLU A 286 -7.77 22.34 -11.34
C GLU A 286 -7.13 23.17 -12.45
N LEU A 287 -5.82 22.98 -12.68
CA LEU A 287 -5.09 23.64 -13.76
C LEU A 287 -5.64 23.23 -15.13
N ALA A 288 -5.94 21.94 -15.31
CA ALA A 288 -6.49 21.40 -16.54
C ALA A 288 -7.93 21.89 -16.82
N ARG A 289 -8.75 22.11 -15.78
CA ARG A 289 -10.06 22.75 -15.92
C ARG A 289 -9.94 24.16 -16.49
N GLN A 290 -8.94 24.93 -16.05
CA GLN A 290 -8.70 26.28 -16.56
C GLN A 290 -8.27 26.31 -18.04
N SER A 291 -7.64 25.24 -18.53
CA SER A 291 -7.26 25.10 -19.94
C SER A 291 -8.34 24.45 -20.82
N GLY A 292 -9.52 24.16 -20.28
CA GLY A 292 -10.61 23.50 -21.01
C GLY A 292 -10.40 22.01 -21.26
N TRP A 293 -9.51 21.35 -20.50
CA TRP A 293 -9.22 19.92 -20.65
C TRP A 293 -10.47 19.02 -20.55
N PHE A 294 -11.45 19.42 -19.75
CA PHE A 294 -12.67 18.64 -19.52
C PHE A 294 -13.84 19.05 -20.43
N ASN A 295 -13.62 19.93 -21.41
CA ASN A 295 -14.64 20.29 -22.38
C ASN A 295 -14.96 19.08 -23.29
N ASP A 296 -16.21 18.95 -23.71
CA ASP A 296 -16.69 17.80 -24.50
C ASP A 296 -15.86 17.56 -25.77
N ASP A 297 -15.48 18.62 -26.48
CA ASP A 297 -14.63 18.54 -27.67
C ASP A 297 -13.22 18.01 -27.36
N ALA A 298 -12.64 18.44 -26.24
CA ALA A 298 -11.31 17.99 -25.80
C ALA A 298 -11.35 16.51 -25.37
N VAL A 299 -12.40 16.11 -24.64
CA VAL A 299 -12.65 14.73 -24.25
C VAL A 299 -12.85 13.85 -25.49
N ALA A 300 -13.68 14.28 -26.44
CA ALA A 300 -13.93 13.57 -27.68
C ALA A 300 -12.64 13.40 -28.51
N ALA A 301 -11.82 14.45 -28.60
CA ALA A 301 -10.54 14.41 -29.29
C ALA A 301 -9.54 13.43 -28.63
N ARG A 302 -9.47 13.38 -27.30
CA ARG A 302 -8.62 12.40 -26.59
C ARG A 302 -9.11 10.97 -26.80
N LYS A 303 -10.41 10.73 -26.63
CA LYS A 303 -11.01 9.41 -26.88
C LYS A 303 -10.77 8.94 -28.32
N ALA A 304 -10.90 9.82 -29.31
CA ALA A 304 -10.65 9.50 -30.71
C ALA A 304 -9.19 9.09 -30.99
N LYS A 305 -8.23 9.61 -30.22
CA LYS A 305 -6.80 9.29 -30.35
C LYS A 305 -6.35 8.09 -29.51
N ASN A 306 -7.17 7.62 -28.57
CA ASN A 306 -6.79 6.63 -27.57
C ASN A 306 -7.83 5.50 -27.43
N ASP A 307 -8.20 4.88 -28.56
CA ASP A 307 -9.10 3.72 -28.63
C ASP A 307 -10.43 3.89 -27.86
N GLY A 308 -11.00 5.10 -27.90
CA GLY A 308 -12.24 5.45 -27.21
C GLY A 308 -12.10 5.72 -25.71
N LYS A 309 -10.90 5.62 -25.15
CA LYS A 309 -10.62 5.81 -23.71
C LYS A 309 -10.12 7.21 -23.42
N ASP A 310 -10.68 7.84 -22.40
CA ASP A 310 -10.15 9.09 -21.88
C ASP A 310 -9.01 8.83 -20.88
N TYR A 311 -8.24 9.85 -20.56
CA TYR A 311 -7.13 9.79 -19.61
C TYR A 311 -6.98 11.10 -18.81
N PRO A 312 -6.45 11.03 -17.58
CA PRO A 312 -6.29 12.21 -16.73
C PRO A 312 -5.25 13.18 -17.31
N PRO A 313 -5.29 14.47 -16.92
CA PRO A 313 -4.37 15.48 -17.45
C PRO A 313 -2.92 15.32 -17.00
N ALA A 314 -2.65 14.57 -15.93
CA ALA A 314 -1.32 14.47 -15.34
C ALA A 314 -0.82 13.02 -15.27
N TYR A 315 0.47 12.86 -15.58
CA TYR A 315 1.25 11.65 -15.39
C TYR A 315 2.21 11.84 -14.20
N VAL A 316 1.83 11.28 -13.05
CA VAL A 316 2.55 11.47 -11.78
C VAL A 316 3.67 10.44 -11.62
N VAL A 317 4.91 10.93 -11.54
CA VAL A 317 6.14 10.16 -11.34
C VAL A 317 6.64 10.37 -9.91
N VAL A 318 6.88 9.27 -9.20
CA VAL A 318 7.35 9.29 -7.80
C VAL A 318 8.79 8.81 -7.69
N GLY A 319 9.69 9.68 -7.25
CA GLY A 319 11.06 9.36 -6.85
C GLY A 319 11.13 8.79 -5.44
N VAL A 320 11.71 7.60 -5.28
CA VAL A 320 11.88 6.93 -3.99
C VAL A 320 13.37 6.93 -3.62
N HIS A 321 13.73 7.63 -2.55
CA HIS A 321 15.11 7.74 -2.09
C HIS A 321 15.66 6.39 -1.58
N GLU A 322 16.98 6.19 -1.65
CA GLU A 322 17.65 4.99 -1.11
C GLU A 322 17.69 4.96 0.42
N ASP A 323 17.85 3.76 0.98
CA ASP A 323 17.89 3.55 2.43
C ASP A 323 19.07 4.29 3.07
N GLY A 324 20.25 4.22 2.45
CA GLY A 324 21.45 4.92 2.91
C GLY A 324 21.28 6.43 2.94
N VAL A 325 20.68 7.00 1.90
CA VAL A 325 20.37 8.44 1.79
C VAL A 325 19.42 8.85 2.91
N ILE A 326 18.30 8.14 3.08
CA ILE A 326 17.33 8.47 4.14
C ILE A 326 17.98 8.34 5.53
N ASN A 327 18.81 7.31 5.75
CA ASN A 327 19.47 7.10 7.03
C ASN A 327 20.51 8.17 7.35
N GLN A 328 21.26 8.64 6.37
CA GLN A 328 22.23 9.72 6.56
C GLN A 328 21.56 10.99 7.12
N TRP A 329 20.35 11.27 6.64
CA TRP A 329 19.56 12.40 7.10
C TRP A 329 18.84 12.09 8.42
N LYS A 330 17.99 11.06 8.47
CA LYS A 330 17.12 10.80 9.64
C LYS A 330 17.83 10.11 10.80
N GLY A 331 18.95 9.45 10.55
CA GLY A 331 19.72 8.69 11.52
C GLY A 331 18.99 7.45 12.07
N VAL A 332 19.53 6.94 13.18
CA VAL A 332 18.98 5.80 13.93
C VAL A 332 18.77 4.60 13.00
N ASN A 333 17.55 4.08 12.93
CA ASN A 333 17.10 2.94 12.16
C ASN A 333 16.19 3.33 10.99
N TYR A 334 16.09 4.62 10.65
CA TYR A 334 15.30 5.05 9.51
C TYR A 334 16.05 4.76 8.19
N PRO A 335 15.36 4.30 7.14
CA PRO A 335 13.92 4.07 7.09
C PRO A 335 13.49 2.75 7.74
N ILE A 336 12.29 2.71 8.33
CA ILE A 336 11.73 1.50 8.95
C ILE A 336 11.42 0.43 7.90
N MET A 337 10.90 0.86 6.74
CA MET A 337 10.77 0.02 5.55
C MET A 337 11.94 0.26 4.61
N ASN A 338 12.51 -0.80 4.04
CA ASN A 338 13.57 -0.66 3.03
C ASN A 338 13.02 -0.13 1.70
N ILE A 339 13.91 0.21 0.77
CA ILE A 339 13.54 0.80 -0.52
C ILE A 339 12.57 -0.07 -1.33
N PHE A 340 12.70 -1.39 -1.27
CA PHE A 340 11.79 -2.30 -1.96
C PHE A 340 10.39 -2.23 -1.37
N GLU A 341 10.27 -2.31 -0.04
CA GLU A 341 9.01 -2.26 0.68
C GLU A 341 8.31 -0.90 0.48
N ARG A 342 9.06 0.20 0.56
CA ARG A 342 8.55 1.56 0.33
C ARG A 342 8.08 1.73 -1.12
N GLY A 343 8.85 1.23 -2.07
CA GLY A 343 8.47 1.23 -3.48
C GLY A 343 7.19 0.46 -3.75
N LEU A 344 7.01 -0.73 -3.15
CA LEU A 344 5.75 -1.47 -3.27
C LEU A 344 4.57 -0.70 -2.67
N CYS A 345 4.76 -0.04 -1.52
CA CYS A 345 3.74 0.83 -0.93
C CYS A 345 3.39 2.04 -1.81
N VAL A 346 4.34 2.57 -2.57
CA VAL A 346 4.07 3.62 -3.58
C VAL A 346 3.35 3.02 -4.80
N LEU A 347 3.80 1.86 -5.29
CA LEU A 347 3.25 1.19 -6.47
C LEU A 347 1.78 0.81 -6.33
N GLN A 348 1.30 0.48 -5.12
CA GLN A 348 -0.13 0.20 -4.88
C GLN A 348 -1.03 1.44 -4.99
N CYS A 349 -0.48 2.67 -4.94
CA CYS A 349 -1.27 3.90 -4.86
C CYS A 349 -1.88 4.25 -6.22
N LYS A 350 -3.18 4.50 -6.27
CA LYS A 350 -3.90 4.79 -7.52
C LYS A 350 -3.58 6.15 -8.14
N TYR A 351 -2.98 7.06 -7.38
CA TYR A 351 -2.68 8.44 -7.82
C TYR A 351 -1.37 8.56 -8.61
N ILE A 352 -0.65 7.46 -8.81
CA ILE A 352 0.69 7.45 -9.41
C ILE A 352 0.72 6.64 -10.71
N HIS A 353 1.66 7.00 -11.59
CA HIS A 353 1.79 6.42 -12.93
C HIS A 353 3.22 5.97 -13.26
N GLY A 354 4.24 6.54 -12.60
CA GLY A 354 5.62 6.08 -12.69
C GLY A 354 6.32 6.08 -11.34
N VAL A 355 7.30 5.19 -11.16
CA VAL A 355 8.18 5.16 -9.99
C VAL A 355 9.63 5.15 -10.44
N VAL A 356 10.45 6.00 -9.81
CA VAL A 356 11.90 6.03 -9.97
C VAL A 356 12.55 5.59 -8.66
N PHE A 357 13.11 4.38 -8.65
CA PHE A 357 13.90 3.89 -7.54
C PHE A 357 15.29 4.50 -7.53
N GLY A 358 15.73 4.89 -6.34
CA GLY A 358 17.07 5.43 -6.11
C GLY A 358 17.19 6.92 -6.41
N ALA A 359 16.07 7.64 -6.54
CA ALA A 359 16.05 9.07 -6.83
C ALA A 359 16.94 9.87 -5.85
N PRO A 360 17.65 10.90 -6.32
CA PRO A 360 18.52 11.72 -5.49
C PRO A 360 17.69 12.49 -4.45
N PHE A 361 18.32 12.83 -3.32
CA PHE A 361 17.66 13.63 -2.29
C PHE A 361 17.36 15.06 -2.75
N THR A 362 18.24 15.62 -3.58
CA THR A 362 18.14 16.95 -4.19
C THR A 362 17.85 16.75 -5.68
N PRO A 363 16.64 17.04 -6.18
CA PRO A 363 16.35 16.94 -7.61
C PRO A 363 17.02 18.08 -8.38
N THR A 364 18.24 17.85 -8.85
CA THR A 364 19.02 18.82 -9.62
C THR A 364 18.42 19.07 -11.02
N GLU A 365 18.80 20.17 -11.66
CA GLU A 365 18.36 20.47 -13.04
C GLU A 365 18.76 19.35 -14.01
N THR A 366 19.99 18.85 -13.91
CA THR A 366 20.48 17.71 -14.71
C THR A 366 19.65 16.45 -14.50
N TYR A 367 19.30 16.13 -13.24
CA TYR A 367 18.45 14.98 -12.95
C TYR A 367 17.06 15.13 -13.58
N LEU A 368 16.42 16.29 -13.41
CA LEU A 368 15.07 16.53 -13.90
C LEU A 368 14.98 16.59 -15.43
N THR A 369 16.00 17.15 -16.08
CA THR A 369 16.07 17.25 -17.55
C THR A 369 16.48 15.93 -18.21
N SER A 370 17.15 15.02 -17.48
CA SER A 370 17.52 13.69 -17.97
C SER A 370 16.46 12.61 -17.69
N LEU A 371 15.32 12.97 -17.09
CA LEU A 371 14.21 12.03 -16.89
C LEU A 371 13.79 11.43 -18.24
N PRO A 372 13.63 10.09 -18.34
CA PRO A 372 13.33 9.41 -19.61
C PRO A 372 12.00 9.84 -20.26
N LEU A 373 11.10 10.44 -19.47
CA LEU A 373 9.79 10.91 -19.90
C LEU A 373 9.85 12.37 -20.39
N GLY A 374 11.00 13.04 -20.28
CA GLY A 374 11.18 14.47 -20.52
C GLY A 374 11.13 15.29 -19.22
N THR A 375 11.49 16.56 -19.34
CA THR A 375 11.51 17.49 -18.20
C THR A 375 10.10 17.64 -17.62
N PRO A 376 9.92 17.44 -16.30
CA PRO A 376 8.61 17.54 -15.68
C PRO A 376 8.06 18.96 -15.77
N SER A 377 6.76 19.07 -16.00
CA SER A 377 6.04 20.34 -16.05
C SER A 377 5.81 20.97 -14.68
N ALA A 378 5.93 20.16 -13.61
CA ALA A 378 5.87 20.60 -12.22
C ALA A 378 6.60 19.60 -11.30
N VAL A 379 7.20 20.13 -10.24
CA VAL A 379 7.74 19.36 -9.11
C VAL A 379 6.94 19.74 -7.87
N TYR A 380 6.20 18.80 -7.29
CA TYR A 380 5.41 19.05 -6.07
C TYR A 380 6.13 18.59 -4.82
N HIS A 381 6.00 19.38 -3.76
CA HIS A 381 6.40 18.97 -2.41
C HIS A 381 5.33 19.32 -1.38
N GLY A 382 5.23 18.51 -0.33
CA GLY A 382 4.29 18.73 0.77
C GLY A 382 4.76 19.79 1.76
N PRO A 383 3.92 20.12 2.75
CA PRO A 383 4.27 21.08 3.81
C PRO A 383 5.20 20.49 4.87
N THR A 384 5.61 19.23 4.73
CA THR A 384 6.48 18.54 5.69
C THR A 384 7.72 19.38 5.92
N ALA A 385 7.89 19.84 7.16
CA ALA A 385 9.11 20.52 7.57
C ALA A 385 10.28 19.61 7.23
N PHE A 386 11.09 20.06 6.28
CA PHE A 386 12.43 19.54 6.15
C PHE A 386 13.02 19.49 7.56
N MET A 387 13.64 18.36 7.92
CA MET A 387 14.67 18.41 8.96
C MET A 387 15.50 19.68 8.72
N PRO A 388 16.00 20.38 9.75
CA PRO A 388 16.70 21.65 9.56
C PRO A 388 17.97 21.45 8.72
N LEU A 389 17.80 21.41 7.41
CA LEU A 389 18.83 21.40 6.41
C LEU A 389 19.40 22.80 6.41
N THR A 390 20.71 22.90 6.29
CA THR A 390 21.38 24.19 6.09
C THR A 390 21.12 24.78 4.71
N TYR A 391 20.36 24.09 3.86
CA TYR A 391 20.05 24.46 2.49
C TYR A 391 18.66 23.95 2.05
N ASP A 392 18.13 24.54 0.98
CA ASP A 392 16.89 24.13 0.32
C ASP A 392 17.19 23.13 -0.81
N PRO A 393 16.70 21.87 -0.76
CA PRO A 393 16.97 20.88 -1.80
C PRO A 393 16.17 21.11 -3.09
N TYR A 394 15.15 21.98 -3.08
CA TYR A 394 14.35 22.28 -4.26
C TYR A 394 14.74 23.60 -4.94
N THR A 395 15.99 24.06 -4.75
CA THR A 395 16.51 25.27 -5.41
C THR A 395 16.44 25.17 -6.93
N ALA A 396 16.81 24.03 -7.53
CA ALA A 396 16.78 23.84 -8.98
C ALA A 396 15.34 23.90 -9.54
N PRO A 397 14.34 23.13 -9.03
CA PRO A 397 12.95 23.29 -9.45
C PRO A 397 12.38 24.70 -9.30
N LYS A 398 12.80 25.43 -8.26
CA LYS A 398 12.39 26.83 -8.04
C LYS A 398 13.01 27.75 -9.08
N ALA A 399 14.30 27.59 -9.37
CA ALA A 399 15.00 28.34 -10.42
C ALA A 399 14.42 28.08 -11.81
N MET A 400 14.02 26.83 -12.09
CA MET A 400 13.34 26.42 -13.32
C MET A 400 11.87 26.90 -13.39
N GLY A 401 11.30 27.44 -12.31
CA GLY A 401 9.91 27.90 -12.26
C GLY A 401 8.86 26.79 -12.24
N ILE A 402 9.26 25.54 -11.97
CA ILE A 402 8.39 24.36 -11.98
C ILE A 402 8.03 23.86 -10.58
N TYR A 403 8.59 24.45 -9.52
CA TYR A 403 8.26 24.08 -8.14
C TYR A 403 6.82 24.48 -7.76
N ARG A 404 6.11 23.56 -7.12
CA ARG A 404 4.75 23.74 -6.57
C ARG A 404 4.71 23.18 -5.15
N GLN A 405 4.05 23.90 -4.25
CA GLN A 405 3.87 23.46 -2.87
C GLN A 405 2.43 23.06 -2.62
N ILE A 406 2.21 21.88 -2.03
CA ILE A 406 0.92 21.49 -1.47
C ILE A 406 0.82 22.05 -0.06
N GLY A 407 -0.31 22.67 0.27
CA GLY A 407 -0.58 23.21 1.59
C GLY A 407 -0.85 22.14 2.65
N GLU A 408 -1.15 22.57 3.87
CA GLU A 408 -1.58 21.67 4.94
C GLU A 408 -2.92 20.99 4.61
N HIS A 409 -3.05 19.75 5.04
CA HIS A 409 -4.22 18.90 4.88
C HIS A 409 -4.48 18.13 6.18
N ALA A 410 -5.65 17.46 6.26
CA ALA A 410 -6.13 16.79 7.47
C ALA A 410 -5.19 15.70 8.04
N PHE A 411 -4.22 15.24 7.25
CA PHE A 411 -3.26 14.20 7.62
C PHE A 411 -1.80 14.67 7.56
N SER A 412 -1.53 15.98 7.47
CA SER A 412 -0.17 16.51 7.34
C SER A 412 0.74 16.14 8.52
N ASP A 413 0.15 15.91 9.69
CA ASP A 413 0.87 15.46 10.87
C ASP A 413 1.31 13.98 10.76
N VAL A 414 0.58 13.14 10.02
CA VAL A 414 0.79 11.68 10.02
C VAL A 414 2.01 11.26 9.20
N ASN A 415 3.18 11.24 9.84
CA ASN A 415 4.45 10.80 9.26
C ASN A 415 5.15 9.71 10.09
N ALA A 416 6.18 9.09 9.53
CA ALA A 416 6.92 7.99 10.18
C ALA A 416 7.43 8.36 11.58
N GLY A 417 7.92 9.58 11.79
CA GLY A 417 8.41 10.04 13.08
C GLY A 417 7.32 10.11 14.14
N GLN A 418 6.16 10.69 13.80
CA GLN A 418 5.02 10.70 14.71
C GLN A 418 4.50 9.30 15.01
N ILE A 419 4.45 8.43 14.00
CA ILE A 419 3.97 7.06 14.16
C ILE A 419 4.90 6.27 15.09
N VAL A 420 6.22 6.38 14.91
CA VAL A 420 7.22 5.79 15.82
C VAL A 420 7.04 6.33 17.24
N GLN A 421 6.89 7.66 17.41
CA GLN A 421 6.64 8.25 18.73
C GLN A 421 5.35 7.72 19.38
N ARG A 422 4.27 7.54 18.61
CA ARG A 422 3.01 6.95 19.12
C ARG A 422 3.25 5.52 19.63
N ILE A 423 4.03 4.71 18.91
CA ILE A 423 4.39 3.36 19.35
C ILE A 423 5.23 3.39 20.62
N MET A 424 6.25 4.25 20.66
CA MET A 424 7.13 4.35 21.83
C MET A 424 6.37 4.78 23.10
N ARG A 425 5.37 5.66 23.00
CA ARG A 425 4.54 6.10 24.15
C ARG A 425 3.67 4.99 24.74
N SER A 426 3.31 3.99 23.96
CA SER A 426 2.51 2.85 24.42
C SER A 426 3.30 1.54 24.36
N ARG A 427 4.62 1.63 24.52
CA ARG A 427 5.55 0.50 24.44
C ARG A 427 5.11 -0.71 25.26
N ASP A 428 4.75 -0.50 26.53
CA ASP A 428 4.38 -1.59 27.44
C ASP A 428 3.13 -2.35 26.95
N LEU A 429 2.12 -1.62 26.46
CA LEU A 429 0.91 -2.20 25.86
C LEU A 429 1.24 -3.00 24.59
N TYR A 430 2.22 -2.54 23.80
CA TYR A 430 2.63 -3.25 22.59
C TYR A 430 3.48 -4.47 22.87
N GLU A 431 4.41 -4.41 23.82
CA GLU A 431 5.17 -5.58 24.25
C GLU A 431 4.21 -6.67 24.76
N GLU A 432 3.17 -6.28 25.51
CA GLU A 432 2.13 -7.22 25.94
C GLU A 432 1.29 -7.75 24.76
N ARG A 433 0.92 -6.89 23.80
CA ARG A 433 0.24 -7.31 22.56
C ARG A 433 1.09 -8.29 21.76
N GLN A 434 2.40 -8.04 21.59
CA GLN A 434 3.30 -8.95 20.88
C GLN A 434 3.40 -10.29 21.60
N ARG A 435 3.47 -10.27 22.95
CA ARG A 435 3.41 -11.49 23.75
C ARG A 435 2.11 -12.27 23.51
N LYS A 436 0.95 -11.60 23.60
CA LYS A 436 -0.37 -12.20 23.34
C LYS A 436 -0.49 -12.75 21.92
N LYS A 437 0.00 -12.00 20.93
CA LYS A 437 -0.01 -12.42 19.52
C LYS A 437 0.93 -13.59 19.26
N GLY A 438 2.10 -13.64 19.90
CA GLY A 438 3.00 -14.80 19.83
C GLY A 438 2.34 -16.07 20.38
N VAL A 439 1.65 -15.96 21.51
CA VAL A 439 0.84 -17.07 22.07
C VAL A 439 -0.28 -17.46 21.11
N LYS A 440 -1.04 -16.49 20.58
CA LYS A 440 -2.13 -16.73 19.64
C LYS A 440 -1.64 -17.38 18.34
N ALA A 441 -0.55 -16.90 17.77
CA ALA A 441 0.07 -17.49 16.57
C ALA A 441 0.49 -18.95 16.82
N GLY A 442 0.97 -19.27 18.04
CA GLY A 442 1.25 -20.64 18.45
C GLY A 442 -0.01 -21.52 18.50
N ILE A 443 -1.12 -21.00 19.05
CA ILE A 443 -2.42 -21.69 19.07
C ILE A 443 -2.94 -21.89 17.64
N GLU A 444 -2.90 -20.85 16.80
CA GLU A 444 -3.31 -20.88 15.40
C GLU A 444 -2.45 -21.86 14.57
N ALA A 445 -1.14 -21.94 14.83
CA ALA A 445 -0.26 -22.92 14.20
C ALA A 445 -0.61 -24.35 14.62
N ALA A 446 -0.90 -24.59 15.90
CA ALA A 446 -1.34 -25.88 16.40
C ALA A 446 -2.71 -26.29 15.84
N ALA A 447 -3.62 -25.33 15.67
CA ALA A 447 -4.92 -25.54 15.02
C ALA A 447 -4.76 -25.89 13.53
N ARG A 448 -3.92 -25.15 12.78
CA ARG A 448 -3.59 -25.49 11.38
C ARG A 448 -3.01 -26.89 11.24
N HIS A 449 -2.09 -27.26 12.12
CA HIS A 449 -1.50 -28.60 12.11
C HIS A 449 -2.55 -29.69 12.32
N ARG A 450 -3.53 -29.44 13.21
CA ARG A 450 -4.64 -30.37 13.43
C ARG A 450 -5.55 -30.49 12.21
N GLU A 451 -5.93 -29.38 11.59
CA GLU A 451 -6.79 -29.37 10.40
C GLU A 451 -6.11 -30.08 9.21
N MET A 452 -4.81 -29.88 9.00
CA MET A 452 -4.05 -30.62 7.99
C MET A 452 -4.06 -32.14 8.22
N LEU A 453 -3.89 -32.57 9.48
CA LEU A 453 -3.95 -33.99 9.84
C LEU A 453 -5.35 -34.57 9.61
N GLU A 454 -6.41 -33.84 9.95
CA GLU A 454 -7.80 -34.24 9.71
C GLU A 454 -8.12 -34.33 8.21
N ASP A 455 -7.60 -33.42 7.39
CA ASP A 455 -7.76 -33.45 5.93
C ASP A 455 -6.97 -34.59 5.28
N GLU A 456 -5.74 -34.86 5.72
CA GLU A 456 -4.97 -36.03 5.29
C GLU A 456 -5.69 -37.34 5.66
N GLN A 457 -6.27 -37.40 6.86
CA GLN A 457 -7.05 -38.55 7.30
C GLN A 457 -8.31 -38.72 6.44
N ARG A 458 -9.07 -37.65 6.17
CA ARG A 458 -10.24 -37.69 5.28
C ARG A 458 -9.88 -38.13 3.86
N LYS A 459 -8.75 -37.68 3.30
CA LYS A 459 -8.25 -38.14 1.99
C LYS A 459 -7.91 -39.63 2.00
N ARG A 460 -7.20 -40.10 3.02
CA ARG A 460 -6.86 -41.53 3.18
C ARG A 460 -8.09 -42.42 3.37
N GLU A 461 -9.12 -41.93 4.06
CA GLU A 461 -10.39 -42.64 4.21
C GLU A 461 -11.17 -42.68 2.90
N ALA A 462 -11.20 -41.59 2.13
CA ALA A 462 -11.80 -41.55 0.80
C ALA A 462 -11.07 -42.49 -0.19
N GLU A 463 -9.74 -42.53 -0.17
CA GLU A 463 -8.92 -43.46 -0.96
C GLU A 463 -9.11 -44.93 -0.56
N ARG A 464 -9.51 -45.21 0.68
CA ARG A 464 -9.83 -46.58 1.14
C ARG A 464 -11.24 -47.02 0.78
N MET A 465 -12.15 -46.08 0.50
CA MET A 465 -13.54 -46.36 0.11
C MET A 465 -13.77 -46.32 -1.41
N ALA A 466 -12.80 -45.83 -2.19
CA ALA A 466 -12.75 -45.92 -3.65
C ALA A 466 -12.04 -47.21 -4.08
#